data_AF-A0AAW9DLY8-F1
#
_entry.id   AF-A0AAW9DLY8-F1
#
_cell.length_a   1.000
_cell.length_b   1.000
_cell.length_c   1.000
_cell.angle_alpha   90.00
_cell.angle_beta   90.00
_cell.angle_gamma   90.00
#
_symmetry.space_group_name_H-M   'P 1'
#
loop_
_entity.id
_entity.type
_entity.pdbx_description
1 polymer ?
#
loop_
_entity_poly.entity_id
_entity_poly.type
_entity_poly.pdbx_seq_one_letter_code
_entity_poly.pdbx_strand_id
1 'polypeptide(L)'
;MSKLVIFGLLTLAACLEVGGDALARSGLHGQGMTRYLLFFASALTLLVYGVTVNLGPWDFGRVLGVYVALFFIVAQIVDRLVYGITPSIPTLVGGTLIVSGGLVLALFQG
;
A
#
# COMPACT_ATOMS: atom_id res chain seq x y z
N MET A 1 4.19 -20.16 8.27
CA MET A 1 4.96 -18.91 8.48
C MET A 1 4.54 -18.28 9.79
N SER A 2 5.43 -17.62 10.53
CA SER A 2 5.02 -16.92 11.76
C SER A 2 4.18 -15.69 11.40
N LYS A 3 3.26 -15.29 12.31
CA LYS A 3 2.42 -14.10 12.11
C LYS A 3 3.24 -12.83 11.86
N LEU A 4 4.41 -12.73 12.51
CA LEU A 4 5.36 -11.64 12.34
C LEU A 4 5.89 -11.55 10.89
N VAL A 5 6.23 -12.69 10.29
CA VAL A 5 6.73 -12.74 8.91
C VAL A 5 5.63 -12.35 7.92
N ILE A 6 4.40 -12.81 8.14
CA ILE A 6 3.25 -12.42 7.29
C ILE A 6 3.03 -10.92 7.38
N PHE A 7 2.99 -10.36 8.60
CA PHE A 7 2.83 -8.93 8.79
C PHE A 7 3.97 -8.11 8.14
N GLY A 8 5.22 -8.57 8.28
CA GLY A 8 6.37 -7.95 7.64
C GLY A 8 6.27 -7.96 6.11
N LEU A 9 5.84 -9.07 5.51
CA LEU A 9 5.61 -9.16 4.07
C LEU A 9 4.47 -8.28 3.57
N LEU A 10 3.35 -8.20 4.31
CA LEU A 10 2.25 -7.30 3.97
C LEU A 10 2.66 -5.83 4.09
N THR A 11 3.48 -5.49 5.09
CA THR A 11 4.03 -4.13 5.25
C THR A 11 4.97 -3.80 4.09
N LEU A 12 5.85 -4.73 3.72
CA LEU A 12 6.72 -4.57 2.55
C LEU A 12 5.90 -4.39 1.26
N ALA A 13 4.88 -5.22 1.06
CA ALA A 13 3.97 -5.13 -0.07
C ALA A 13 3.27 -3.77 -0.13
N ALA A 14 2.76 -3.27 0.99
CA ALA A 14 2.13 -1.95 1.08
C ALA A 14 3.12 -0.82 0.74
N CYS A 15 4.36 -0.90 1.22
CA CYS A 15 5.41 0.06 0.85
C CYS A 15 5.76 0.04 -0.64
N LEU A 16 5.84 -1.15 -1.24
CA LEU A 16 6.08 -1.30 -2.67
C LEU A 16 4.91 -0.77 -3.49
N GLU A 17 3.66 -1.06 -3.11
CA GLU A 17 2.47 -0.59 -3.82
C GLU A 17 2.39 0.94 -3.76
N VAL A 18 2.42 1.52 -2.56
CA VAL A 18 2.34 2.98 -2.37
C VAL A 18 3.53 3.70 -3.03
N GLY A 19 4.73 3.14 -2.92
CA GLY A 19 5.92 3.68 -3.58
C GLY A 19 5.81 3.62 -5.10
N GLY A 20 5.32 2.51 -5.64
CA GLY A 20 5.04 2.33 -7.06
C GLY A 20 4.00 3.33 -7.57
N ASP A 21 2.94 3.58 -6.81
CA ASP A 21 1.92 4.58 -7.13
C ASP A 21 2.46 6.01 -7.09
N ALA A 22 3.31 6.33 -6.10
CA ALA A 22 3.97 7.63 -6.00
C ALA A 22 4.90 7.87 -7.20
N LEU A 23 5.66 6.86 -7.61
CA LEU A 23 6.49 6.90 -8.83
C LEU A 23 5.61 7.06 -10.09
N ALA A 24 4.49 6.34 -10.18
CA ALA A 24 3.54 6.44 -11.29
C ALA A 24 3.02 7.86 -11.42
N ARG A 25 2.52 8.41 -10.30
CA ARG A 25 1.99 9.78 -10.20
C ARG A 25 3.05 10.78 -10.62
N SER A 26 4.27 10.63 -10.14
CA SER A 26 5.37 11.55 -10.46
C SER A 26 5.80 11.44 -11.93
N GLY A 27 5.82 10.23 -12.50
CA GLY A 27 6.11 10.02 -13.92
C GLY A 27 5.04 10.59 -14.84
N LEU A 28 3.76 10.36 -14.53
CA LEU A 28 2.63 10.85 -15.33
C LEU A 28 2.52 12.37 -15.36
N HIS A 29 2.90 13.06 -14.29
CA HIS A 29 2.94 14.52 -14.21
C HIS A 29 4.31 15.13 -14.59
N GLY A 30 5.31 14.29 -14.86
CA GLY A 30 6.65 14.71 -15.26
C GLY A 30 6.75 15.02 -16.76
N GLN A 31 7.89 15.59 -17.18
CA GLN A 31 8.19 15.91 -18.57
C GLN A 31 9.52 15.28 -19.02
N GLY A 32 9.67 15.10 -20.34
CA GLY A 32 10.90 14.61 -20.95
C GLY A 32 11.31 13.19 -20.52
N MET A 33 12.61 12.93 -20.45
CA MET A 33 13.17 11.60 -20.14
C MET A 33 12.78 11.11 -18.74
N THR A 34 12.68 12.01 -17.76
CA THR A 34 12.34 11.68 -16.37
C THR A 34 10.96 11.03 -16.25
N ARG A 35 9.99 11.43 -17.10
CA ARG A 35 8.66 10.79 -17.15
C ARG A 35 8.77 9.30 -17.46
N TYR A 36 9.50 8.94 -18.51
CA TYR A 36 9.63 7.55 -18.94
C TYR A 36 10.39 6.70 -17.91
N LEU A 37 11.45 7.25 -17.32
CA LEU A 37 12.22 6.57 -16.27
C LEU A 37 11.38 6.30 -15.02
N LEU A 38 10.65 7.30 -14.53
CA LEU A 38 9.78 7.15 -13.35
C LEU A 38 8.62 6.20 -13.61
N PHE A 39 8.02 6.27 -14.80
CA PHE A 39 6.92 5.38 -15.16
C PHE A 39 7.38 3.92 -15.29
N PHE A 40 8.57 3.69 -15.88
CA PHE A 40 9.15 2.35 -15.96
C PHE A 40 9.54 1.82 -14.57
N ALA A 41 10.14 2.66 -13.73
CA ALA A 41 10.46 2.30 -12.35
C ALA A 41 9.20 1.92 -11.57
N SER A 42 8.12 2.70 -11.71
CA SER A 42 6.81 2.40 -11.12
C SER A 42 6.29 1.02 -11.57
N ALA A 43 6.30 0.74 -12.88
CA ALA A 43 5.83 -0.53 -13.42
C ALA A 43 6.61 -1.72 -12.82
N LEU A 44 7.94 -1.60 -12.72
CA LEU A 44 8.77 -2.63 -12.10
C LEU A 44 8.47 -2.79 -10.60
N THR A 45 8.33 -1.69 -9.87
CA THR A 45 7.99 -1.72 -8.43
C THR A 45 6.63 -2.38 -8.20
N LEU A 46 5.61 -2.02 -8.98
CA LEU A 46 4.26 -2.60 -8.87
C LEU A 46 4.23 -4.08 -9.27
N LEU A 47 5.05 -4.50 -10.25
CA LEU A 47 5.22 -5.91 -10.58
C LEU A 47 5.82 -6.69 -9.41
N VAL A 48 6.88 -6.18 -8.78
CA VAL A 48 7.52 -6.81 -7.61
C VAL A 48 6.55 -6.88 -6.44
N TYR A 49 5.77 -5.84 -6.20
CA TYR A 49 4.65 -5.86 -5.25
C TYR A 49 3.68 -6.99 -5.56
N GLY A 50 3.16 -7.05 -6.79
CA GLY A 50 2.16 -8.03 -7.20
C GLY A 50 2.65 -9.46 -6.98
N VAL A 51 3.93 -9.73 -7.26
CA VAL A 51 4.58 -11.01 -6.93
C VAL A 51 4.66 -11.23 -5.42
N THR A 52 5.11 -10.23 -4.65
CA THR A 52 5.31 -10.32 -3.19
C THR A 52 4.01 -10.64 -2.45
N VAL A 53 2.89 -10.01 -2.82
CA VAL A 53 1.60 -10.19 -2.13
C VAL A 53 0.91 -11.51 -2.51
N ASN A 54 1.19 -12.06 -3.71
CA ASN A 54 0.55 -13.28 -4.20
C ASN A 54 1.39 -14.55 -3.98
N LEU A 55 2.67 -14.45 -3.64
CA LEU A 55 3.51 -15.62 -3.32
C LEU A 55 3.18 -16.27 -1.97
N GLY A 56 2.46 -15.59 -1.09
CA GLY A 56 2.18 -16.07 0.25
C GLY A 56 1.13 -17.19 0.29
N PRO A 57 1.33 -18.27 1.09
CA PRO A 57 0.36 -19.36 1.25
C PRO A 57 -0.76 -18.98 2.23
N TRP A 58 -1.38 -17.82 2.05
CA TRP A 58 -2.44 -17.30 2.91
C TRP A 58 -3.75 -17.18 2.14
N ASP A 59 -4.86 -17.24 2.87
CA ASP A 59 -6.16 -16.86 2.33
C ASP A 59 -6.15 -15.35 2.06
N PHE A 60 -6.13 -14.98 0.79
CA PHE A 60 -6.06 -13.59 0.36
C PHE A 60 -7.19 -12.77 0.95
N GLY A 61 -8.42 -13.29 1.03
CA GLY A 61 -9.55 -12.57 1.61
C GLY A 61 -9.33 -12.23 3.08
N ARG A 62 -8.69 -13.13 3.84
CA ARG A 62 -8.37 -12.93 5.25
C ARG A 62 -7.28 -11.87 5.46
N VAL A 63 -6.23 -11.88 4.64
CA VAL A 63 -5.15 -10.90 4.77
C VAL A 63 -5.47 -9.56 4.11
N LEU A 64 -6.42 -9.53 3.17
CA LEU A 64 -6.82 -8.34 2.42
C LEU A 64 -7.26 -7.21 3.34
N GLY A 65 -8.01 -7.50 4.40
CA GLY A 65 -8.41 -6.48 5.38
C GLY A 65 -7.22 -5.80 6.07
N VAL A 66 -6.27 -6.59 6.54
CA VAL A 66 -5.04 -6.09 7.16
C VAL A 66 -4.18 -5.35 6.13
N TYR A 67 -4.12 -5.89 4.92
CA TYR A 67 -3.36 -5.32 3.82
C TYR A 67 -3.86 -3.92 3.43
N VAL A 68 -5.17 -3.75 3.22
CA VAL A 68 -5.77 -2.45 2.87
C VAL A 68 -5.57 -1.42 3.99
N ALA A 69 -5.65 -1.86 5.26
CA ALA A 69 -5.35 -0.99 6.39
C ALA A 69 -3.88 -0.52 6.40
N LEU A 70 -2.94 -1.42 6.14
CA LEU A 70 -1.52 -1.09 6.02
C LEU A 70 -1.25 -0.17 4.82
N PHE A 71 -1.83 -0.48 3.66
CA PHE A 71 -1.76 0.37 2.47
C PHE A 71 -2.22 1.79 2.78
N PHE A 72 -3.38 1.95 3.44
CA PHE A 72 -3.88 3.26 3.82
C PHE A 72 -2.88 4.02 4.71
N ILE A 73 -2.37 3.38 5.77
CA ILE A 73 -1.41 4.00 6.70
C ILE A 73 -0.14 4.43 5.96
N VAL A 74 0.44 3.53 5.16
CA VAL A 74 1.65 3.82 4.39
C VAL A 74 1.40 4.93 3.38
N ALA A 75 0.24 4.95 2.71
CA ALA A 75 -0.14 6.03 1.80
C ALA A 75 -0.19 7.37 2.50
N GLN A 76 -0.77 7.46 3.71
CA GLN A 76 -0.79 8.71 4.47
C GLN A 76 0.62 9.15 4.91
N ILE A 77 1.50 8.21 5.26
CA ILE A 77 2.91 8.50 5.59
C ILE A 77 3.63 9.03 4.36
N VAL A 78 3.47 8.40 3.20
CA VAL A 78 4.08 8.84 1.94
C VAL A 78 3.54 10.20 1.51
N ASP A 79 2.23 10.42 1.59
CA ASP A 79 1.62 11.73 1.31
C ASP A 79 2.21 12.83 2.19
N ARG A 80 2.46 12.52 3.46
CA ARG A 80 3.08 13.48 4.39
C ARG A 80 4.55 13.71 4.08
N LEU A 81 5.34 12.66 3.84
CA LEU A 81 6.80 12.75 3.69
C LEU A 81 7.25 13.21 2.29
N VAL A 82 6.55 12.77 1.24
CA VAL A 82 6.92 13.03 -0.16
C VAL A 82 6.20 14.25 -0.71
N TYR A 83 4.90 14.40 -0.41
CA TYR A 83 4.08 15.46 -0.96
C TYR A 83 3.78 16.60 0.04
N GLY A 84 4.14 16.43 1.31
CA GLY A 84 3.87 17.42 2.36
C GLY A 84 2.38 17.55 2.73
N ILE A 85 1.52 16.68 2.20
CA ILE A 85 0.06 16.76 2.34
C ILE A 85 -0.33 16.18 3.70
N THR A 86 -1.13 16.92 4.46
CA THR A 86 -1.71 16.43 5.70
C THR A 86 -3.10 15.84 5.45
N PRO A 87 -3.45 14.68 6.05
CA PRO A 87 -4.77 14.11 5.92
C PRO A 87 -5.86 15.08 6.37
N SER A 88 -6.88 15.23 5.55
CA SER A 88 -8.08 16.00 5.90
C SER A 88 -8.93 15.26 6.92
N ILE A 89 -9.86 15.96 7.60
CA ILE A 89 -10.82 15.34 8.53
C ILE A 89 -11.59 14.18 7.85
N PRO A 90 -12.15 14.34 6.62
CA PRO A 90 -12.76 13.22 5.90
C PRO A 90 -11.81 12.03 5.68
N THR A 91 -10.55 12.29 5.34
CA THR A 91 -9.53 11.24 5.17
C THR A 91 -9.29 10.47 6.46
N LEU A 92 -9.26 11.15 7.61
CA LEU A 92 -9.09 10.51 8.92
C LEU A 92 -10.30 9.67 9.30
N VAL A 93 -11.52 10.16 9.06
CA VAL A 93 -12.75 9.39 9.33
C VAL A 93 -12.80 8.16 8.44
N GLY A 94 -12.59 8.32 7.13
CA GLY A 94 -12.53 7.19 6.19
C GLY A 94 -11.42 6.20 6.54
N GLY A 95 -10.24 6.69 6.90
CA GLY A 95 -9.11 5.89 7.38
C GLY A 95 -9.43 5.07 8.62
N THR A 96 -10.11 5.69 9.59
CA THR A 96 -10.55 4.99 10.81
C THR A 96 -11.51 3.85 10.47
N LEU A 97 -12.42 4.05 9.53
CA LEU A 97 -13.33 3.00 9.05
C LEU A 97 -12.58 1.87 8.32
N ILE A 98 -11.60 2.20 7.48
CA ILE A 98 -10.75 1.21 6.79
C ILE A 98 -10.01 0.34 7.82
N VAL A 99 -9.35 0.96 8.80
CA VAL A 99 -8.60 0.22 9.84
C VAL A 99 -9.56 -0.62 10.69
N SER A 100 -10.72 -0.09 11.05
CA SER A 100 -11.74 -0.84 11.81
C SER A 100 -12.26 -2.04 11.03
N GLY A 101 -12.56 -1.88 9.74
CA GLY A 101 -12.96 -2.98 8.87
C GLY A 101 -11.87 -4.05 8.73
N GLY A 102 -10.62 -3.64 8.59
CA GLY A 102 -9.47 -4.54 8.57
C GLY A 102 -9.31 -5.34 9.88
N LEU A 103 -9.53 -4.70 11.04
CA LEU A 103 -9.53 -5.36 12.34
C LEU A 103 -10.68 -6.36 12.47
N VAL A 104 -11.89 -6.04 11.97
CA VAL A 104 -13.02 -6.97 11.95
C VAL A 104 -12.66 -8.23 11.17
N LEU A 105 -12.13 -8.08 9.95
CA LEU A 105 -11.71 -9.22 9.11
C LEU A 105 -10.57 -10.04 9.74
N ALA A 106 -9.69 -9.39 10.50
CA ALA A 106 -8.58 -10.06 11.16
C ALA A 106 -9.00 -10.83 12.43
N LEU A 107 -9.93 -10.27 13.21
CA LEU A 107 -10.29 -10.75 14.55
C LEU A 107 -11.54 -11.63 14.55
N PHE A 108 -12.56 -11.29 13.76
CA PHE A 108 -13.85 -11.96 13.75
C PHE A 108 -13.94 -12.87 12.52
N GLN A 109 -13.68 -14.16 12.77
CA GLN A 109 -13.80 -15.22 11.78
C GLN A 109 -15.23 -15.78 11.83
N GLY A 110 -15.89 -15.85 10.69
CA GLY A 110 -17.07 -16.68 10.44
C GLY A 110 -16.69 -17.85 9.56
#